data_AF-A0A651GLN6-F1
#
_entry.id   AF-A0A651GLN6-F1
#
_cell.length_a   1.000
_cell.length_b   1.000
_cell.length_c   1.000
_cell.angle_alpha   90.00
_cell.angle_beta   90.00
_cell.angle_gamma   90.00
#
_symmetry.space_group_name_H-M   'P 1'
#
loop_
_entity.id
_entity.type
_entity.pdbx_description
1 polymer ?
#
loop_
_entity_poly.entity_id
_entity_poly.type
_entity_poly.pdbx_seq_one_letter_code
_entity_poly.pdbx_strand_id
1 'polypeptide(L)'
;MRTERVFKGLDYFALFNIALFLGMTVFVYYDRFIEYRGPANIYEFYIYAVVIIIFVVLCWWYFRRFTAPVYLLLLIQIAILLHFAGAFIPIEGGRLYDAVYLGIGFDKYVHFINSFIVAATFNEIFHAMNVRIPVFRNIVIVMMTLGVGAFVEILEYLVMLTVEDVGVGGYHNNMRDLIANFLGSMLFLVAMQTRFFQTNRHKKQQYVP
;
A
#
# COMPACT_ATOMS: atom_id res chain seq x y z
N MET A 1 4.85 35.14 -10.36
CA MET A 1 4.84 34.49 -9.03
C MET A 1 3.38 34.28 -8.63
N ARG A 2 2.86 33.05 -8.79
CA ARG A 2 1.51 32.69 -8.34
C ARG A 2 1.63 31.48 -7.42
N THR A 3 2.23 31.71 -6.27
CA THR A 3 2.32 30.78 -5.14
C THR A 3 1.01 30.86 -4.34
N GLU A 4 -0.13 30.75 -5.03
CA GLU A 4 -1.44 30.73 -4.38
C GLU A 4 -1.71 29.31 -3.88
N ARG A 5 -1.38 29.09 -2.59
CA ARG A 5 -1.97 28.08 -1.69
C ARG A 5 -2.43 26.77 -2.35
N VAL A 6 -1.48 25.95 -2.82
CA VAL A 6 -1.70 24.51 -3.04
C VAL A 6 -1.38 23.74 -1.75
N PHE A 7 -1.89 24.24 -0.63
CA PHE A 7 -2.17 23.41 0.54
C PHE A 7 -3.66 23.09 0.43
N LYS A 8 -4.10 21.81 0.45
CA LYS A 8 -5.52 21.47 0.76
C LYS A 8 -5.93 20.00 0.71
N GLY A 9 -5.18 19.08 0.10
CA GLY A 9 -5.61 17.67 0.02
C GLY A 9 -4.64 16.75 0.74
N LEU A 10 -3.43 16.65 0.19
CA LEU A 10 -2.40 15.74 0.69
C LEU A 10 -1.93 16.08 2.11
N ASP A 11 -1.88 17.36 2.49
CA ASP A 11 -1.48 17.75 3.84
C ASP A 11 -2.49 17.29 4.89
N TYR A 12 -3.79 17.48 4.66
CA TYR A 12 -4.83 16.96 5.57
C TYR A 12 -4.87 15.44 5.55
N PHE A 13 -4.66 14.81 4.39
CA PHE A 13 -4.55 13.37 4.28
C PHE A 13 -3.39 12.82 5.11
N ALA A 14 -2.20 13.43 5.01
CA ALA A 14 -1.03 13.06 5.77
C ALA A 14 -1.24 13.30 7.28
N LEU A 15 -1.77 14.46 7.66
CA LEU A 15 -2.08 14.78 9.05
C LEU A 15 -3.09 13.79 9.65
N PHE A 16 -4.15 13.49 8.92
CA PHE A 16 -5.16 12.50 9.32
C PHE A 16 -4.52 11.12 9.52
N ASN A 17 -3.70 10.65 8.58
CA ASN A 17 -3.07 9.34 8.70
C ASN A 17 -2.00 9.29 9.80
N ILE A 18 -1.28 10.38 10.06
CA ILE A 18 -0.37 10.47 11.22
C ILE A 18 -1.18 10.40 12.52
N ALA A 19 -2.26 11.17 12.64
CA ALA A 19 -3.11 11.15 13.83
C ALA A 19 -3.75 9.77 14.05
N LEU A 20 -4.26 9.15 12.98
CA LEU A 20 -4.79 7.79 13.00
C LEU A 20 -3.71 6.81 13.45
N PHE A 21 -2.52 6.84 12.85
CA PHE A 21 -1.41 5.96 13.18
C PHE A 21 -0.95 6.09 14.64
N LEU A 22 -0.84 7.33 15.15
CA LEU A 22 -0.51 7.58 16.56
C LEU A 22 -1.60 7.06 17.50
N GLY A 23 -2.88 7.30 17.15
CA GLY A 23 -4.02 6.74 17.89
C GLY A 23 -3.96 5.21 17.94
N MET A 24 -3.70 4.56 16.80
CA MET A 24 -3.55 3.11 16.73
C MET A 24 -2.38 2.63 17.60
N THR A 25 -1.23 3.30 17.57
CA THR A 25 -0.06 2.97 18.40
C THR A 25 -0.41 2.97 19.90
N VAL A 26 -1.23 3.92 20.35
CA VAL A 26 -1.74 3.97 21.73
C VAL A 26 -2.67 2.78 22.02
N PHE A 27 -3.57 2.43 21.10
CA PHE A 27 -4.44 1.27 21.26
C PHE A 27 -3.65 -0.05 21.28
N VAL A 28 -2.63 -0.22 20.44
CA VAL A 28 -1.75 -1.41 20.47
C VAL A 28 -1.09 -1.53 21.82
N TYR A 29 -0.54 -0.41 22.30
CA TYR A 29 0.12 -0.39 23.59
C TYR A 29 -0.84 -0.78 24.71
N TYR A 30 -2.06 -0.22 24.70
CA TYR A 30 -3.09 -0.56 25.68
C TYR A 30 -3.48 -2.04 25.60
N ASP A 31 -3.89 -2.53 24.43
CA ASP A 31 -4.28 -3.92 24.23
C ASP A 31 -3.15 -4.86 24.67
N ARG A 32 -1.92 -4.59 24.26
CA ARG A 32 -0.77 -5.45 24.53
C ARG A 32 -0.34 -5.53 25.99
N PHE A 33 -0.41 -4.41 26.71
CA PHE A 33 0.11 -4.33 28.07
C PHE A 33 -0.97 -4.42 29.15
N ILE A 34 -2.21 -4.09 28.82
CA ILE A 34 -3.32 -4.03 29.77
C ILE A 34 -4.29 -5.19 29.57
N GLU A 35 -4.70 -5.50 28.33
CA GLU A 35 -5.82 -6.42 28.06
C GLU A 35 -5.36 -7.83 27.63
N TYR A 36 -4.40 -7.94 26.72
CA TYR A 36 -3.95 -9.19 26.12
C TYR A 36 -2.43 -9.24 25.81
N ARG A 37 -1.72 -10.12 26.53
CA ARG A 37 -0.32 -10.46 26.23
C ARG A 37 -0.25 -11.67 25.29
N GLY A 38 -0.63 -11.52 24.03
CA GLY A 38 -0.44 -12.56 23.02
C GLY A 38 1.02 -12.95 22.78
N PRO A 39 1.33 -13.77 21.77
CA PRO A 39 2.70 -14.22 21.48
C PRO A 39 3.54 -13.20 20.67
N ALA A 40 2.93 -12.28 19.92
CA ALA A 40 3.63 -11.42 18.96
C ALA A 40 4.70 -10.50 19.58
N ASN A 41 5.88 -10.41 18.98
CA ASN A 41 6.97 -9.63 19.53
C ASN A 41 6.68 -8.11 19.44
N ILE A 42 6.62 -7.40 20.57
CA ILE A 42 6.30 -5.96 20.54
C ILE A 42 7.40 -5.12 19.89
N TYR A 43 8.64 -5.62 19.89
CA TYR A 43 9.75 -4.95 19.22
C TYR A 43 9.57 -4.94 17.70
N GLU A 44 9.02 -6.03 17.14
CA GLU A 44 8.62 -6.11 15.72
C GLU A 44 7.67 -4.95 15.37
N PHE A 45 6.63 -4.75 16.17
CA PHE A 45 5.66 -3.67 15.97
C PHE A 45 6.32 -2.28 15.98
N TYR A 46 7.19 -1.98 16.96
CA TYR A 46 7.82 -0.67 17.04
C TYR A 46 8.81 -0.40 15.91
N ILE A 47 9.54 -1.41 15.44
CA ILE A 47 10.44 -1.25 14.29
C ILE A 47 9.63 -0.90 13.05
N TYR A 48 8.55 -1.65 12.77
CA TYR A 48 7.65 -1.31 11.67
C TYR A 48 7.01 0.07 11.83
N ALA A 49 6.63 0.45 13.04
CA ALA A 49 6.05 1.76 13.31
C ALA A 49 7.00 2.91 12.94
N VAL A 50 8.27 2.81 13.33
CA VAL A 50 9.29 3.80 12.97
C VAL A 50 9.51 3.86 11.47
N VAL A 51 9.61 2.70 10.80
CA VAL A 51 9.78 2.63 9.34
C VAL A 51 8.61 3.27 8.61
N ILE A 52 7.37 3.00 9.05
CA ILE A 52 6.15 3.60 8.49
C ILE A 52 6.15 5.12 8.68
N ILE A 53 6.50 5.63 9.87
CA ILE A 53 6.59 7.08 10.11
C ILE A 53 7.58 7.73 9.15
N ILE A 54 8.79 7.15 9.01
CA ILE A 54 9.81 7.66 8.09
C ILE A 54 9.27 7.67 6.66
N PHE A 55 8.63 6.59 6.23
CA PHE A 55 8.07 6.48 4.88
C PHE A 55 6.95 7.51 4.64
N VAL A 56 6.01 7.68 5.59
CA VAL A 56 4.94 8.69 5.52
C VAL A 56 5.51 10.10 5.40
N VAL A 57 6.51 10.44 6.22
CA VAL A 57 7.16 11.76 6.19
C VAL A 57 7.88 12.00 4.86
N LEU A 58 8.65 11.02 4.37
CA LEU A 58 9.34 11.13 3.08
C LEU A 58 8.37 11.24 1.91
N CYS A 59 7.33 10.40 1.88
CA CYS A 59 6.29 10.46 0.87
C CYS A 59 5.55 11.79 0.90
N TRP A 60 5.14 12.28 2.08
CA TRP A 60 4.50 13.59 2.19
C TRP A 60 5.44 14.70 1.69
N TRP A 61 6.70 14.72 2.12
CA TRP A 61 7.67 15.74 1.72
C TRP A 61 7.92 15.77 0.21
N TYR A 62 8.01 14.59 -0.42
CA TYR A 62 8.22 14.46 -1.86
C TYR A 62 6.93 14.76 -2.66
N PHE A 63 5.81 14.14 -2.28
CA PHE A 63 4.57 14.16 -3.05
C PHE A 63 3.70 15.39 -2.83
N ARG A 64 3.93 16.20 -1.77
CA ARG A 64 3.20 17.47 -1.56
C ARG A 64 3.38 18.50 -2.67
N ARG A 65 4.33 18.27 -3.59
CA ARG A 65 4.54 19.08 -4.79
C ARG A 65 3.60 18.70 -5.93
N PHE A 66 2.89 17.58 -5.82
CA PHE A 66 1.98 17.03 -6.83
C PHE A 66 0.53 17.13 -6.36
N THR A 67 -0.38 17.34 -7.31
CA THR A 67 -1.82 17.26 -7.06
C THR A 67 -2.28 15.82 -7.23
N ALA A 68 -2.44 15.09 -6.13
CA ALA A 68 -3.00 13.74 -6.14
C ALA A 68 -4.52 13.78 -6.36
N PRO A 69 -5.08 13.01 -7.31
CA PRO A 69 -6.52 12.94 -7.47
C PRO A 69 -7.18 12.25 -6.27
N VAL A 70 -8.40 12.70 -5.90
CA VAL A 70 -9.10 12.24 -4.69
C VAL A 70 -9.28 10.71 -4.67
N TYR A 71 -9.58 10.10 -5.82
CA TYR A 71 -9.76 8.65 -5.88
C TYR A 71 -8.48 7.89 -5.49
N LEU A 72 -7.29 8.43 -5.80
CA LEU A 72 -6.03 7.80 -5.44
C LEU A 72 -5.78 7.89 -3.93
N LEU A 73 -6.12 9.03 -3.31
CA LEU A 73 -6.06 9.19 -1.86
C LEU A 73 -7.02 8.22 -1.14
N LEU A 74 -8.22 8.02 -1.69
CA LEU A 74 -9.17 7.02 -1.16
C LEU A 74 -8.63 5.60 -1.27
N LEU A 75 -8.03 5.24 -2.40
CA LEU A 75 -7.38 3.95 -2.57
C LEU A 75 -6.25 3.74 -1.55
N ILE A 76 -5.36 4.73 -1.38
CA ILE A 76 -4.29 4.67 -0.38
C ILE A 76 -4.89 4.57 1.04
N GLN A 77 -6.00 5.25 1.33
CA GLN A 77 -6.67 5.12 2.62
C GLN A 77 -7.17 3.69 2.86
N ILE A 78 -7.73 3.03 1.84
CA ILE A 78 -8.16 1.64 1.93
C ILE A 78 -6.97 0.73 2.24
N ALA A 79 -5.83 0.92 1.56
CA ALA A 79 -4.60 0.18 1.86
C ALA A 79 -4.15 0.35 3.33
N ILE A 80 -4.13 1.58 3.82
CA ILE A 80 -3.77 1.89 5.22
C ILE A 80 -4.73 1.20 6.20
N LEU A 81 -6.04 1.28 5.95
CA LEU A 81 -7.04 0.66 6.80
C LEU A 81 -6.99 -0.86 6.76
N LEU A 82 -6.63 -1.47 5.62
CA LEU A 82 -6.44 -2.92 5.51
C LEU A 82 -5.24 -3.40 6.34
N HIS A 83 -4.13 -2.66 6.32
CA HIS A 83 -2.97 -2.95 7.18
C HIS A 83 -3.33 -2.86 8.66
N PHE A 84 -4.05 -1.82 9.04
CA PHE A 84 -4.53 -1.68 10.41
C PHE A 84 -5.51 -2.79 10.78
N ALA A 85 -6.44 -3.12 9.89
CA ALA A 85 -7.37 -4.23 10.11
C ALA A 85 -6.60 -5.54 10.36
N GLY A 86 -5.58 -5.84 9.54
CA GLY A 86 -4.72 -7.02 9.71
C GLY A 86 -4.08 -7.09 11.09
N ALA A 87 -3.58 -5.96 11.60
CA ALA A 87 -2.89 -5.91 12.90
C ALA A 87 -3.85 -5.91 14.11
N PHE A 88 -5.04 -5.30 13.97
CA PHE A 88 -5.88 -4.93 15.10
C PHE A 88 -7.20 -5.65 15.22
N ILE A 89 -7.67 -6.34 14.18
CA ILE A 89 -8.89 -7.12 14.29
C ILE A 89 -8.52 -8.47 14.91
N PRO A 90 -8.95 -8.77 16.16
CA PRO A 90 -8.69 -10.06 16.77
C PRO A 90 -9.59 -11.12 16.14
N ILE A 91 -9.02 -12.26 15.77
CA ILE A 91 -9.73 -13.42 15.22
C ILE A 91 -9.17 -14.67 15.87
N GLU A 92 -10.05 -15.47 16.49
CA GLU A 92 -9.72 -16.80 17.04
C GLU A 92 -8.50 -16.83 17.98
N GLY A 93 -8.26 -15.75 18.72
CA GLY A 93 -7.12 -15.63 19.64
C GLY A 93 -5.80 -15.19 18.99
N GLY A 94 -5.82 -14.85 17.70
CA GLY A 94 -4.73 -14.19 16.98
C GLY A 94 -5.19 -12.88 16.33
N ARG A 95 -4.38 -12.35 15.41
CA ARG A 95 -4.70 -11.17 14.60
C ARG A 95 -5.30 -11.60 13.27
N LEU A 96 -6.00 -10.72 12.58
CA LEU A 96 -6.48 -10.95 11.22
C LEU A 96 -5.32 -11.29 10.26
N TYR A 97 -4.10 -10.78 10.48
CA TYR A 97 -2.92 -11.21 9.72
C TYR A 97 -2.58 -12.69 9.84
N ASP A 98 -2.90 -13.30 10.98
CA ASP A 98 -2.61 -14.70 11.24
C ASP A 98 -3.69 -15.62 10.60
N ALA A 99 -4.77 -15.03 10.05
CA ALA A 99 -5.87 -15.77 9.45
C ALA A 99 -5.54 -16.28 8.04
N VAL A 100 -6.03 -17.50 7.74
CA VAL A 100 -5.89 -18.14 6.44
C VAL A 100 -7.28 -18.36 5.84
N TYR A 101 -7.53 -17.73 4.69
CA TYR A 101 -8.78 -17.86 3.94
C TYR A 101 -8.50 -18.57 2.63
N LEU A 102 -9.27 -19.61 2.30
CA LEU A 102 -9.11 -20.37 1.05
C LEU A 102 -7.66 -20.90 0.83
N GLY A 103 -6.94 -21.20 1.90
CA GLY A 103 -5.52 -21.63 1.84
C GLY A 103 -4.51 -20.48 1.62
N ILE A 104 -4.96 -19.24 1.66
CA ILE A 104 -4.16 -18.03 1.42
C ILE A 104 -4.16 -17.19 2.70
N GLY A 105 -2.97 -16.82 3.17
CA GLY A 105 -2.82 -15.91 4.32
C GLY A 105 -3.43 -14.55 4.03
N PHE A 106 -4.01 -13.91 5.06
CA PHE A 106 -4.65 -12.61 4.91
C PHE A 106 -3.71 -11.54 4.33
N ASP A 107 -2.44 -11.57 4.75
CA ASP A 107 -1.37 -10.71 4.23
C ASP A 107 -1.26 -10.73 2.69
N LYS A 108 -1.45 -11.89 2.05
CA LYS A 108 -1.40 -11.99 0.58
C LYS A 108 -2.50 -11.18 -0.10
N TYR A 109 -3.68 -11.06 0.51
CA TYR A 109 -4.73 -10.17 0.00
C TYR A 109 -4.34 -8.71 0.16
N VAL A 110 -3.68 -8.36 1.26
CA VAL A 110 -3.13 -7.02 1.50
C VAL A 110 -2.07 -6.68 0.44
N HIS A 111 -1.12 -7.58 0.17
CA HIS A 111 -0.11 -7.45 -0.88
C HIS A 111 -0.74 -7.24 -2.28
N PHE A 112 -1.74 -8.04 -2.60
CA PHE A 112 -2.48 -7.93 -3.86
C PHE A 112 -3.15 -6.55 -4.01
N ILE A 113 -3.93 -6.12 -3.01
CA ILE A 113 -4.65 -4.84 -3.06
C ILE A 113 -3.67 -3.67 -3.08
N ASN A 114 -2.61 -3.71 -2.25
CA ASN A 114 -1.61 -2.66 -2.22
C ASN A 114 -0.87 -2.53 -3.54
N SER A 115 -0.52 -3.64 -4.18
CA SER A 115 0.18 -3.60 -5.46
C SER A 115 -0.70 -3.09 -6.60
N PHE A 116 -2.01 -3.33 -6.56
CA PHE A 116 -2.95 -2.65 -7.45
C PHE A 116 -2.89 -1.12 -7.27
N ILE A 117 -2.85 -0.65 -6.01
CA ILE A 117 -2.84 0.78 -5.66
C ILE A 117 -1.49 1.42 -5.98
N VAL A 118 -0.38 0.73 -5.75
CA VAL A 118 0.97 1.16 -6.12
C VAL A 118 1.09 1.28 -7.64
N ALA A 119 0.58 0.32 -8.40
CA ALA A 119 0.54 0.40 -9.86
C ALA A 119 -0.30 1.60 -10.35
N ALA A 120 -1.46 1.85 -9.72
CA ALA A 120 -2.27 3.05 -9.98
C ALA A 120 -1.51 4.34 -9.65
N THR A 121 -0.76 4.36 -8.55
CA THR A 121 0.06 5.50 -8.14
C THR A 121 1.15 5.80 -9.16
N PHE A 122 1.89 4.78 -9.63
CA PHE A 122 2.90 4.97 -10.68
C PHE A 122 2.29 5.44 -12.00
N ASN A 123 1.11 4.94 -12.37
CA ASN A 123 0.38 5.42 -13.54
C ASN A 123 0.10 6.93 -13.46
N GLU A 124 -0.39 7.41 -12.30
CA GLU A 124 -0.67 8.82 -12.07
C GLU A 124 0.59 9.67 -12.02
N ILE A 125 1.68 9.18 -11.41
CA ILE A 125 2.97 9.86 -11.40
C ILE A 125 3.47 10.05 -12.83
N PHE A 126 3.43 9.01 -13.66
CA PHE A 126 3.85 9.10 -15.06
C PHE A 126 2.98 10.09 -15.86
N HIS A 127 1.67 10.12 -15.60
CA HIS A 127 0.77 11.08 -16.21
C HIS A 127 1.10 12.52 -15.77
N ALA A 128 1.27 12.76 -14.47
CA ALA A 128 1.58 14.07 -13.90
C ALA A 128 2.96 14.61 -14.34
N MET A 129 3.95 13.73 -14.49
CA MET A 129 5.29 14.07 -14.94
C MET A 129 5.43 14.13 -16.47
N ASN A 130 4.36 13.84 -17.22
CA ASN A 130 4.35 13.78 -18.68
C ASN A 130 5.48 12.86 -19.23
N VAL A 131 5.77 11.76 -18.53
CA VAL A 131 6.83 10.84 -18.92
C VAL A 131 6.35 10.02 -20.11
N ARG A 132 7.02 10.20 -21.25
CA ARG A 132 6.79 9.39 -22.44
C ARG A 132 7.64 8.12 -22.35
N ILE A 133 7.12 7.10 -21.69
CA ILE A 133 7.69 5.74 -21.79
C ILE A 133 6.92 5.01 -22.90
N PRO A 134 7.48 4.83 -24.11
CA PRO A 134 6.81 4.09 -25.18
C PRO A 134 6.84 2.57 -24.91
N VAL A 135 5.95 1.84 -25.60
CA VAL A 135 5.71 0.37 -25.70
C VAL A 135 5.71 -0.44 -24.40
N PHE A 136 6.71 -0.27 -23.53
CA PHE A 136 6.93 -1.02 -22.31
C PHE A 136 6.41 -0.34 -21.04
N ARG A 137 5.66 0.78 -21.14
CA ARG A 137 5.11 1.50 -19.97
C ARG A 137 4.46 0.57 -18.95
N ASN A 138 3.63 -0.36 -19.42
CA ASN A 138 2.92 -1.30 -18.55
C ASN A 138 3.89 -2.25 -17.82
N ILE A 139 4.93 -2.74 -18.51
CA ILE A 139 5.97 -3.58 -17.89
C ILE A 139 6.74 -2.78 -16.85
N VAL A 140 7.10 -1.53 -17.14
CA VAL A 140 7.79 -0.64 -16.20
C VAL A 140 6.96 -0.44 -14.93
N ILE A 141 5.65 -0.20 -15.05
CA ILE A 141 4.75 -0.07 -13.88
C ILE A 141 4.76 -1.34 -13.03
N VAL A 142 4.66 -2.52 -13.66
CA VAL A 142 4.71 -3.82 -12.94
C VAL A 142 6.05 -3.99 -12.24
N MET A 143 7.16 -3.75 -12.94
CA MET A 143 8.52 -3.89 -12.37
C MET A 143 8.77 -2.91 -11.22
N MET A 144 8.30 -1.66 -11.32
CA MET A 144 8.39 -0.70 -10.22
C MET A 144 7.52 -1.13 -9.03
N THR A 145 6.33 -1.67 -9.29
CA THR A 145 5.45 -2.20 -8.24
C THR A 145 6.10 -3.38 -7.51
N LEU A 146 6.67 -4.33 -8.26
CA LEU A 146 7.44 -5.43 -7.70
C LEU A 146 8.68 -4.96 -6.95
N GLY A 147 9.35 -3.91 -7.43
CA GLY A 147 10.48 -3.29 -6.74
C GLY A 147 10.09 -2.71 -5.37
N VAL A 148 8.92 -2.07 -5.27
CA VAL A 148 8.37 -1.62 -3.98
C VAL A 148 8.06 -2.81 -3.09
N GLY A 149 7.44 -3.86 -3.63
CA GLY A 149 7.18 -5.10 -2.90
C GLY A 149 8.47 -5.73 -2.35
N ALA A 150 9.47 -5.91 -3.20
CA ALA A 150 10.77 -6.45 -2.82
C ALA A 150 11.48 -5.60 -1.76
N PHE A 151 11.31 -4.27 -1.78
CA PHE A 151 11.83 -3.41 -0.72
C PHE A 151 11.16 -3.69 0.63
N VAL A 152 9.85 -3.94 0.65
CA VAL A 152 9.14 -4.37 1.88
C VAL A 152 9.68 -5.72 2.36
N GLU A 153 9.86 -6.70 1.46
CA GLU A 153 10.45 -8.00 1.81
C GLU A 153 11.87 -7.89 2.41
N ILE A 154 12.68 -6.95 1.90
CA ILE A 154 14.01 -6.66 2.45
C ILE A 154 13.88 -6.12 3.88
N LEU A 155 12.94 -5.21 4.14
CA LEU A 155 12.69 -4.69 5.47
C LEU A 155 12.24 -5.80 6.43
N GLU A 156 11.33 -6.68 6.01
CA GLU A 156 10.91 -7.82 6.82
C GLU A 156 12.08 -8.76 7.12
N TYR A 157 12.91 -9.06 6.13
CA TYR A 157 14.11 -9.86 6.33
C TYR A 157 15.07 -9.22 7.35
N LEU A 158 15.25 -7.90 7.31
CA LEU A 158 16.07 -7.20 8.30
C LEU A 158 15.47 -7.27 9.71
N VAL A 159 14.15 -7.21 9.86
CA VAL A 159 13.47 -7.41 11.15
C VAL A 159 13.65 -8.85 11.64
N MET A 160 13.51 -9.85 10.75
CA MET A 160 13.74 -11.26 11.04
C MET A 160 15.16 -11.54 11.57
N LEU A 161 16.17 -10.77 11.13
CA LEU A 161 17.55 -10.89 11.62
C LEU A 161 17.77 -10.27 13.01
N THR A 162 16.87 -9.40 13.48
CA THR A 162 17.06 -8.60 14.70
C THR A 162 16.05 -8.90 15.80
N VAL A 163 14.95 -9.57 15.47
CA VAL A 163 13.84 -9.87 16.36
C VAL A 163 13.58 -11.38 16.35
N GLU A 164 13.57 -11.99 17.54
CA GLU A 164 13.19 -13.41 17.70
C GLU A 164 11.66 -13.58 17.54
N ASP A 165 11.25 -14.71 16.99
CA ASP A 165 9.84 -15.11 16.79
C ASP A 165 8.99 -14.08 16.02
N VAL A 166 9.48 -13.68 14.83
CA VAL A 166 8.72 -12.80 13.91
C VAL A 166 7.58 -13.54 13.21
N GLY A 167 6.47 -12.84 12.99
CA GLY A 167 5.29 -13.40 12.34
C GLY A 167 5.34 -13.43 10.80
N VAL A 168 6.34 -12.79 10.19
CA VAL A 168 6.45 -12.61 8.73
C VAL A 168 7.88 -12.88 8.24
N GLY A 169 7.99 -13.13 6.93
CA GLY A 169 9.26 -13.36 6.25
C GLY A 169 9.58 -14.82 5.91
N GLY A 170 10.80 -15.04 5.39
CA GLY A 170 11.27 -16.35 4.92
C GLY A 170 10.94 -16.63 3.46
N TYR A 171 11.76 -17.45 2.81
CA TYR A 171 11.75 -17.61 1.34
C TYR A 171 10.36 -17.91 0.74
N HIS A 172 9.61 -18.85 1.34
CA HIS A 172 8.30 -19.23 0.82
C HIS A 172 7.25 -18.14 1.00
N ASN A 173 7.30 -17.40 2.12
CA ASN A 173 6.41 -16.28 2.38
C ASN A 173 6.66 -15.16 1.36
N ASN A 174 7.90 -14.70 1.28
CA ASN A 174 8.31 -13.60 0.41
C ASN A 174 8.00 -13.88 -1.06
N MET A 175 8.16 -15.13 -1.51
CA MET A 175 7.80 -15.50 -2.88
C MET A 175 6.29 -15.40 -3.13
N ARG A 176 5.46 -15.83 -2.15
CA ARG A 176 4.00 -15.68 -2.23
C ARG A 176 3.57 -14.22 -2.20
N ASP A 177 4.26 -13.37 -1.44
CA ASP A 177 4.02 -11.92 -1.42
C ASP A 177 4.35 -11.27 -2.76
N LEU A 178 5.48 -11.60 -3.38
CA LEU A 178 5.82 -11.12 -4.72
C LEU A 178 4.85 -11.62 -5.79
N ILE A 179 4.33 -12.85 -5.68
CA ILE A 179 3.26 -13.35 -6.57
C ILE A 179 1.98 -12.53 -6.38
N ALA A 180 1.55 -12.29 -5.13
CA ALA A 180 0.39 -11.46 -4.85
C ALA A 180 0.56 -10.05 -5.40
N ASN A 181 1.75 -9.46 -5.23
CA ASN A 181 2.11 -8.15 -5.75
C ASN A 181 2.03 -8.12 -7.29
N PHE A 182 2.59 -9.13 -7.96
CA PHE A 182 2.51 -9.28 -9.40
C PHE A 182 1.06 -9.32 -9.88
N LEU A 183 0.23 -10.19 -9.30
CA LEU A 183 -1.17 -10.33 -9.68
C LEU A 183 -1.97 -9.05 -9.45
N GLY A 184 -1.73 -8.34 -8.35
CA GLY A 184 -2.38 -7.05 -8.05
C GLY A 184 -2.04 -5.98 -9.08
N SER A 185 -0.75 -5.88 -9.44
CA SER A 185 -0.28 -4.94 -10.48
C SER A 185 -0.85 -5.27 -11.87
N MET A 186 -0.97 -6.55 -12.20
CA MET A 186 -1.56 -7.02 -13.46
C MET A 186 -3.07 -6.70 -13.52
N LEU A 187 -3.80 -6.88 -12.42
CA LEU A 187 -5.22 -6.51 -12.35
C LEU A 187 -5.43 -5.02 -12.64
N PHE A 188 -4.55 -4.15 -12.12
CA PHE A 188 -4.60 -2.72 -12.42
C PHE A 188 -4.47 -2.46 -13.92
N LEU A 189 -3.50 -3.11 -14.60
CA LEU A 189 -3.31 -2.93 -16.05
C LEU A 189 -4.54 -3.39 -16.85
N VAL A 190 -5.15 -4.51 -16.48
CA VAL A 190 -6.39 -5.01 -17.11
C VAL A 190 -7.54 -4.01 -16.91
N ALA A 191 -7.71 -3.50 -15.69
CA ALA A 191 -8.74 -2.51 -15.36
C ALA A 191 -8.54 -1.18 -16.11
N MET A 192 -7.29 -0.77 -16.33
CA MET A 192 -6.96 0.42 -17.12
C MET A 192 -7.29 0.22 -18.60
N GLN A 193 -6.97 -0.94 -19.18
CA GLN A 193 -7.25 -1.23 -20.59
C GLN A 193 -8.76 -1.22 -20.88
N THR A 194 -9.57 -1.84 -20.02
CA THR A 194 -11.04 -1.86 -20.21
C THR A 194 -11.65 -0.45 -20.17
N ARG A 195 -11.18 0.43 -19.28
CA ARG A 195 -11.58 1.85 -19.27
C ARG A 195 -11.19 2.58 -20.54
N PHE A 196 -9.96 2.40 -21.03
CA PHE A 196 -9.50 3.02 -22.29
C PHE A 196 -10.34 2.58 -23.50
N PHE A 197 -10.70 1.30 -23.57
CA PHE A 197 -11.58 0.78 -24.62
C PHE A 197 -13.01 1.33 -24.52
N GLN A 198 -13.55 1.50 -23.31
CA GLN A 198 -14.87 2.11 -23.11
C GLN A 198 -14.89 3.59 -23.53
N THR A 199 -13.90 4.39 -23.13
CA THR A 199 -13.84 5.81 -23.51
C THR A 199 -13.67 5.99 -25.03
N ASN A 200 -12.90 5.13 -25.70
CA ASN A 200 -12.73 5.19 -27.14
C ASN A 200 -13.94 4.67 -27.93
N ARG A 201 -14.68 3.68 -27.41
CA ARG A 201 -15.95 3.24 -28.01
C ARG A 201 -17.01 4.34 -27.98
N HIS A 202 -17.14 5.06 -26.86
CA HIS A 202 -18.07 6.19 -26.75
C HIS A 202 -17.71 7.34 -27.69
N LYS A 203 -16.42 7.69 -27.82
CA LYS A 203 -15.99 8.68 -28.81
C LYS A 203 -16.30 8.23 -30.24
N LYS A 204 -16.05 6.97 -30.58
CA LYS A 204 -16.32 6.46 -31.94
C LYS A 204 -17.81 6.46 -32.28
N GLN A 205 -18.70 6.19 -31.33
CA GLN A 205 -20.15 6.28 -31.52
C GLN A 205 -20.69 7.71 -31.69
N GLN A 206 -19.97 8.74 -31.19
CA GLN A 206 -20.33 10.14 -31.42
C GLN A 206 -19.95 10.66 -32.82
N TYR A 207 -19.19 9.89 -33.62
CA TYR A 207 -18.74 10.28 -34.96
C TYR A 207 -19.24 9.34 -36.07
N VAL A 208 -20.18 8.44 -35.77
CA VAL A 208 -20.89 7.67 -36.81
C VAL A 208 -22.21 8.41 -37.09
N PRO A 209 -22.39 9.01 -38.28
CA PRO A 209 -23.63 9.69 -38.67
C PRO A 209 -24.81 8.73 -38.83
#